data_AF-G3IZ94-F1
#
_entry.id   AF-G3IZ94-F1
#
_cell.length_a   1.000
_cell.length_b   1.000
_cell.length_c   1.000
_cell.angle_alpha   90.00
_cell.angle_beta   90.00
_cell.angle_gamma   90.00
#
_symmetry.space_group_name_H-M   'P 1'
#
loop_
_entity.id
_entity.type
_entity.pdbx_description
1 polymer ?
#
loop_
_entity_poly.entity_id
_entity_poly.type
_entity_poly.pdbx_seq_one_letter_code
_entity_poly.pdbx_strand_id
1 'polypeptide(L)' 'MVNLMNSKKIDLTEADLSKACDYIAKQFAAHSWWPTEQPGEAKREFDLMKGSATALNVWCERWLDAGQCKKMEKELRS' A
#
# COMPACT_ATOMS: atom_id res chain seq x y z
N MET A 1 -16.29 -20.71 8.36
CA MET A 1 -16.74 -19.30 8.42
C MET A 1 -15.51 -18.43 8.31
N VAL A 2 -15.25 -17.84 7.14
CA VAL A 2 -14.11 -16.93 6.96
C VAL A 2 -14.48 -15.61 7.62
N ASN A 3 -13.70 -15.22 8.64
CA ASN A 3 -13.91 -13.99 9.39
C ASN A 3 -13.76 -12.79 8.46
N LEU A 4 -14.89 -12.20 8.13
CA LEU A 4 -15.05 -10.98 7.35
C LEU A 4 -14.96 -9.79 8.31
N MET A 5 -13.78 -9.53 8.91
CA MET A 5 -13.65 -8.45 9.91
C MET A 5 -12.39 -7.62 9.67
N ASN A 6 -12.65 -6.34 9.36
CA ASN A 6 -11.73 -5.26 9.01
C ASN A 6 -11.00 -5.39 7.68
N SER A 7 -11.74 -5.09 6.60
CA SER A 7 -11.14 -4.59 5.37
C SER A 7 -10.20 -3.42 5.72
N LYS A 8 -8.89 -3.64 5.63
CA LYS A 8 -7.84 -2.60 5.76
C LYS A 8 -7.86 -1.69 4.52
N LYS A 9 -9.03 -1.16 4.19
CA LYS A 9 -9.30 -0.50 2.91
C LYS A 9 -8.80 0.92 2.94
N ILE A 10 -7.61 1.09 2.41
CA ILE A 10 -7.28 2.36 1.77
C ILE A 10 -8.19 2.45 0.54
N ASP A 11 -8.83 3.59 0.37
CA ASP A 11 -9.64 3.88 -0.81
C ASP A 11 -8.86 4.84 -1.70
N LEU A 12 -7.84 4.32 -2.39
CA LEU A 12 -7.10 5.10 -3.39
C LEU A 12 -7.99 5.37 -4.59
N THR A 13 -8.06 6.63 -4.99
CA THR A 13 -8.60 7.02 -6.29
C THR A 13 -7.48 7.14 -7.32
N GLU A 14 -7.82 7.20 -8.61
CA GLU A 14 -6.83 7.44 -9.67
C GLU A 14 -6.11 8.79 -9.51
N ALA A 15 -6.72 9.77 -8.85
CA ALA A 15 -6.06 11.05 -8.53
C ALA A 15 -4.96 10.88 -7.46
N ASP A 16 -5.10 9.90 -6.56
CA ASP A 16 -4.14 9.62 -5.50
C ASP A 16 -3.00 8.71 -5.97
N LEU A 17 -3.16 8.05 -7.13
CA LEU A 17 -2.27 7.00 -7.62
C LEU A 17 -0.81 7.45 -7.68
N SER A 18 -0.53 8.59 -8.31
CA SER A 18 0.84 9.11 -8.41
C SER A 18 1.47 9.34 -7.05
N LYS A 19 0.72 9.96 -6.12
CA LYS A 19 1.20 10.30 -4.79
C LYS A 19 1.39 9.06 -3.91
N ALA A 20 0.50 8.08 -4.04
CA ALA A 20 0.59 6.79 -3.35
C ALA A 20 1.81 6.00 -3.84
N CYS A 21 2.02 5.94 -5.15
CA CYS A 21 3.19 5.31 -5.75
C CYS A 21 4.50 5.95 -5.28
N ASP A 22 4.58 7.28 -5.31
CA ASP A 22 5.77 8.01 -4.86
C ASP A 22 6.05 7.78 -3.38
N TYR A 23 5.00 7.77 -2.56
CA TYR A 23 5.13 7.51 -1.15
C TYR A 23 5.62 6.08 -0.88
N ILE A 24 5.01 5.07 -1.51
CA ILE A 24 5.43 3.67 -1.39
C ILE A 24 6.88 3.49 -1.88
N ALA A 25 7.27 4.14 -2.98
CA ALA A 25 8.64 4.12 -3.49
C ALA A 25 9.66 4.68 -2.48
N LYS A 26 9.33 5.79 -1.80
CA LYS A 26 10.16 6.34 -0.72
C LYS A 26 10.30 5.37 0.45
N GLN A 27 9.23 4.65 0.78
CA GLN A 27 9.24 3.66 1.85
C GLN A 27 10.06 2.41 1.49
N PHE A 28 10.08 2.00 0.21
CA PHE A 28 11.04 1.01 -0.30
C PHE A 28 12.49 1.48 -0.12
N ALA A 29 12.80 2.72 -0.48
CA ALA A 29 14.15 3.27 -0.36
C ALA A 29 14.61 3.44 1.10
N ALA A 30 13.69 3.79 2.00
CA ALA A 30 13.99 4.03 3.41
C ALA A 30 14.02 2.74 4.26
N HIS A 31 13.69 1.58 3.69
CA HIS A 31 13.58 0.29 4.41
C HIS A 31 12.71 0.33 5.69
N SER A 32 11.87 1.34 5.86
CA SER A 32 11.28 1.71 7.15
C SER A 32 9.90 1.11 7.40
N TRP A 33 9.35 0.38 6.44
CA TRP A 33 7.90 0.21 6.30
C TRP A 33 7.43 -1.15 5.83
N TRP A 34 8.32 -2.12 5.72
CA TRP A 34 7.97 -3.44 5.19
C TRP A 34 7.78 -4.44 6.33
N PRO A 35 6.81 -5.37 6.23
CA PRO A 35 6.87 -6.58 7.02
C PRO A 35 8.23 -7.22 6.77
N THR A 36 8.98 -7.47 7.84
CA THR A 36 10.36 -7.96 7.83
C THR A 36 10.53 -9.29 7.09
N GLU A 37 9.44 -9.94 6.71
CA GLU A 37 9.42 -11.29 6.17
C GLU A 37 9.56 -11.36 4.64
N GLN A 38 9.07 -10.40 3.84
CA GLN A 38 9.07 -10.52 2.37
C GLN A 38 9.14 -9.18 1.56
N PRO A 39 10.15 -8.32 1.77
CA PRO A 39 10.27 -7.05 1.05
C PRO A 39 10.49 -7.21 -0.48
N GLY A 40 11.08 -8.33 -0.92
CA GLY A 40 11.33 -8.58 -2.34
C GLY A 40 10.07 -8.89 -3.15
N GLU A 41 9.16 -9.68 -2.58
CA GLU A 41 7.88 -10.03 -3.20
C GLU A 41 6.94 -8.82 -3.24
N ALA A 42 6.86 -8.08 -2.13
CA ALA A 42 6.10 -6.83 -2.07
C ALA A 42 6.53 -5.84 -3.16
N LYS A 43 7.85 -5.69 -3.40
CA LYS A 43 8.38 -4.81 -4.45
C LYS A 43 8.01 -5.27 -5.85
N ARG A 44 8.13 -6.57 -6.14
CA ARG A 44 7.76 -7.13 -7.45
C ARG A 44 6.28 -6.95 -7.74
N GLU A 45 5.41 -7.23 -6.77
CA GLU A 45 3.97 -7.03 -6.92
C GLU A 45 3.61 -5.55 -7.07
N PHE A 46 4.28 -4.66 -6.33
CA PHE A 46 4.07 -3.22 -6.47
C PHE A 46 4.38 -2.73 -7.89
N ASP A 47 5.51 -3.16 -8.47
CA ASP A 47 5.87 -2.77 -9.83
C ASP A 47 4.84 -3.19 -10.89
N LEU A 48 4.10 -4.28 -10.64
CA LEU A 48 2.99 -4.73 -11.50
C LEU A 48 1.69 -3.97 -11.25
N MET A 49 1.43 -3.54 -10.01
CA MET A 49 0.14 -2.99 -9.58
C MET A 49 0.10 -1.45 -9.52
N LYS A 50 1.25 -0.77 -9.54
CA LYS A 50 1.36 0.70 -9.48
C LYS A 50 0.67 1.48 -10.61
N GLY A 51 0.19 0.80 -11.65
CA GLY A 51 -0.49 1.39 -12.80
C GLY A 51 -1.99 1.59 -12.64
N SER A 52 -2.59 1.16 -11.54
CA SER A 52 -4.04 1.35 -11.27
C SER A 52 -4.30 1.50 -9.78
N ALA A 53 -5.17 2.43 -9.40
CA ALA A 53 -5.56 2.63 -8.01
C ALA A 53 -6.25 1.40 -7.43
N THR A 54 -7.09 0.73 -8.22
CA THR A 54 -7.76 -0.52 -7.82
C THR A 54 -6.74 -1.63 -7.52
N ALA A 55 -5.76 -1.83 -8.39
CA ALA A 55 -4.71 -2.83 -8.19
C ALA A 55 -3.84 -2.47 -6.98
N LEU A 56 -3.52 -1.18 -6.83
CA LEU A 56 -2.72 -0.69 -5.71
C LEU A 56 -3.47 -0.80 -4.36
N ASN A 57 -4.79 -0.64 -4.33
CA ASN A 57 -5.60 -0.90 -3.12
C ASN A 57 -5.49 -2.36 -2.68
N VAL A 58 -5.56 -3.32 -3.62
CA VAL A 58 -5.38 -4.75 -3.33
C VAL A 58 -3.97 -5.02 -2.81
N TRP A 59 -2.96 -4.40 -3.43
CA TRP A 59 -1.58 -4.50 -2.98
C TRP A 59 -1.43 -3.98 -1.53
N CYS A 60 -2.05 -2.83 -1.22
CA CYS A 60 -2.01 -2.24 0.12
C CYS A 60 -2.68 -3.13 1.17
N GLU A 61 -3.86 -3.70 0.87
CA GLU A 61 -4.54 -4.62 1.78
C GLU A 61 -3.69 -5.86 2.11
N ARG A 62 -2.96 -6.36 1.12
CA ARG A 62 -2.13 -7.55 1.23
C ARG A 62 -0.84 -7.30 2.01
N TRP A 63 -0.15 -6.20 1.71
CA TRP A 63 1.21 -5.95 2.19
C TRP A 63 1.28 -5.01 3.38
N LEU A 64 0.27 -4.15 3.58
CA LEU A 64 0.27 -3.18 4.66
C LEU A 64 -0.54 -3.66 5.87
N ASP A 65 -0.02 -3.34 7.06
CA ASP A 65 -0.79 -3.40 8.29
C ASP A 65 -1.68 -2.15 8.48
N ALA A 66 -2.59 -2.22 9.45
CA ALA A 66 -3.54 -1.13 9.68
C ALA A 66 -2.88 0.20 10.09
N GLY A 67 -1.70 0.17 10.72
CA GLY A 67 -0.93 1.36 11.08
C GLY A 67 -0.25 1.99 9.87
N GLN A 68 0.27 1.16 8.96
CA GLN A 68 0.85 1.59 7.69
C GLN A 68 -0.21 2.18 6.77
N CYS A 69 -1.39 1.54 6.65
CA CYS A 69 -2.51 2.09 5.89
C CYS A 69 -2.90 3.49 6.38
N LYS A 70 -3.06 3.68 7.69
CA LYS A 70 -3.41 4.99 8.27
C LYS A 70 -2.37 6.07 8.01
N LYS A 71 -1.08 5.73 8.09
CA LYS A 71 0.00 6.67 7.81
C LYS A 71 0.01 7.06 6.33
N MET A 72 -0.27 6.13 5.43
CA MET A 72 -0.40 6.42 4.00
C MET A 72 -1.57 7.37 3.73
N GLU A 73 -2.76 7.06 4.25
CA GLU A 73 -3.95 7.90 4.10
C GLU A 73 -3.70 9.34 4.60
N LYS A 74 -2.97 9.48 5.71
CA LYS A 74 -2.59 10.79 6.25
C LYS A 74 -1.68 11.56 5.29
N GLU A 75 -0.69 10.91 4.70
CA GLU A 75 0.21 11.53 3.72
C GLU A 75 -0.54 11.95 2.45
N LEU A 76 -1.45 11.10 1.97
CA LEU A 76 -2.24 11.37 0.76
C LEU A 76 -3.17 12.58 0.93
N ARG A 77 -3.73 12.76 2.13
CA ARG A 77 -4.58 13.90 2.48
C ARG A 77 -3.83 15.21 2.79
N SER A 78 -2.51 15.16 2.98
CA SER A 78 -1.67 16.33 3.29
C SER A 78 -1.29 17.14 2.07
#